data_AF-A0A7S2KAJ5-F1
#
_entry.id   AF-A0A7S2KAJ5-F1
#
_cell.length_a   1.000
_cell.length_b   1.000
_cell.length_c   1.000
_cell.angle_alpha   90.00
_cell.angle_beta   90.00
_cell.angle_gamma   90.00
#
_symmetry.space_group_name_H-M   'P 1'
#
loop_
_entity.id
_entity.type
_entity.pdbx_description
1 polymer ?
#
loop_
_entity_poly.entity_id
_entity_poly.type
_entity_poly.pdbx_seq_one_letter_code
_entity_poly.pdbx_strand_id
1 'polypeptide(L)'
;LQFAGLLIMDCPLKFDSKRVVKELRAGQQKVVMVTGDALLTAVEVARRVGIVDAPQEFTYALSKTDVGDFVFQPIGGGKNEATENCLSYSVSTIAKLRKKVGEGKAAVCITGDVLAKLAVSAIERASPEKGSLVIDERIALNHPAARTELA
;
A
#
# COMPACT_ATOMS: atom_id res chain seq x y z
N LEU A 1 11.33 -26.93 22.93
CA LEU A 1 9.96 -26.38 23.04
C LEU A 1 8.99 -27.44 22.53
N GLN A 2 7.93 -27.76 23.27
CA GLN A 2 6.80 -28.56 22.78
C GLN A 2 5.63 -27.62 22.48
N PHE A 3 4.99 -27.80 21.33
CA PHE A 3 3.81 -27.02 20.98
C PHE A 3 2.65 -27.38 21.92
N ALA A 4 2.03 -26.38 22.52
CA ALA A 4 0.97 -26.55 23.53
C ALA A 4 -0.40 -26.00 23.09
N GLY A 5 -0.51 -25.44 21.88
CA GLY A 5 -1.75 -24.83 21.36
C GLY A 5 -1.58 -23.39 20.89
N LEU A 6 -2.70 -22.79 20.46
CA LEU A 6 -2.80 -21.39 20.02
C LEU A 6 -3.87 -20.66 20.83
N LEU A 7 -3.60 -19.39 21.17
CA LEU A 7 -4.59 -18.45 21.68
C LEU A 7 -4.86 -17.40 20.59
N ILE A 8 -6.11 -17.27 20.17
CA ILE A 8 -6.53 -16.31 19.13
C ILE A 8 -7.31 -15.18 19.81
N MET A 9 -6.93 -13.93 19.55
CA MET A 9 -7.63 -12.74 20.00
C MET A 9 -8.12 -11.97 18.77
N ASP A 10 -9.43 -11.67 18.70
CA ASP A 10 -10.03 -10.87 17.63
C ASP A 10 -10.56 -9.55 18.19
N CYS A 11 -10.42 -8.49 17.41
CA CYS A 11 -11.01 -7.18 17.70
C CYS A 11 -12.23 -7.01 16.78
N PRO A 12 -13.47 -7.11 17.32
CA PRO A 12 -14.65 -7.09 16.48
C PRO A 12 -14.83 -5.74 15.78
N LEU A 13 -15.21 -5.80 14.51
CA LEU A 13 -15.55 -4.60 13.74
C LEU A 13 -16.87 -4.01 14.25
N LYS A 14 -17.02 -2.68 14.15
CA LYS A 14 -18.31 -2.05 14.37
C LYS A 14 -19.33 -2.59 13.36
N PHE A 15 -20.51 -2.98 13.85
CA PHE A 15 -21.53 -3.72 13.09
C PHE A 15 -22.00 -3.01 11.81
N ASP A 16 -21.92 -1.67 11.80
CA ASP A 16 -22.37 -0.81 10.71
C ASP A 16 -21.26 -0.45 9.71
N SER A 17 -19.99 -0.73 10.01
CA SER A 17 -18.85 -0.27 9.19
C SER A 17 -18.96 -0.70 7.73
N LYS A 18 -19.30 -1.97 7.49
CA LYS A 18 -19.47 -2.48 6.12
C LYS A 18 -20.63 -1.82 5.38
N ARG A 19 -21.74 -1.53 6.08
CA ARG A 19 -22.90 -0.85 5.49
C ARG A 19 -22.54 0.59 5.11
N VAL A 20 -21.91 1.33 6.03
CA VAL A 20 -21.50 2.71 5.81
C VAL A 20 -20.52 2.80 4.63
N VAL A 21 -19.48 1.96 4.60
CA VAL A 21 -18.52 1.94 3.46
C VAL A 21 -19.22 1.66 2.14
N LYS A 22 -20.19 0.73 2.11
CA LYS A 22 -20.98 0.44 0.91
C LYS A 22 -21.79 1.67 0.45
N GLU A 23 -22.43 2.38 1.37
CA GLU A 23 -23.21 3.60 1.06
C GLU A 23 -22.32 4.72 0.52
N LEU A 24 -21.14 4.96 1.14
CA LEU A 24 -20.17 5.95 0.65
C LEU A 24 -19.72 5.63 -0.79
N ARG A 25 -19.41 4.37 -1.07
CA ARG A 25 -19.02 3.91 -2.42
C ARG A 25 -20.16 4.05 -3.43
N ALA A 26 -21.39 3.75 -3.03
CA ALA A 26 -22.58 3.94 -3.86
C ALA A 26 -22.81 5.43 -4.20
N GLY A 27 -22.43 6.34 -3.29
CA GLY A 27 -22.37 7.78 -3.51
C GLY A 27 -21.17 8.27 -4.33
N GLN A 28 -20.44 7.36 -5.01
CA GLN A 28 -19.24 7.66 -5.81
C GLN A 28 -18.10 8.30 -5.01
N GLN A 29 -18.08 8.15 -3.68
CA GLN A 29 -16.97 8.61 -2.86
C GLN A 29 -15.84 7.58 -2.86
N LYS A 30 -14.60 8.06 -3.00
CA LYS A 30 -13.41 7.23 -2.85
C LYS A 30 -13.15 7.00 -1.36
N VAL A 31 -13.25 5.75 -0.93
CA VAL A 31 -12.96 5.35 0.44
C VAL A 31 -11.55 4.76 0.50
N VAL A 32 -10.73 5.27 1.41
CA VAL A 32 -9.36 4.79 1.66
C VAL A 32 -9.18 4.54 3.15
N MET A 33 -8.29 3.62 3.53
CA MET A 33 -7.93 3.37 4.92
C MET A 33 -6.55 3.95 5.21
N VAL A 34 -6.45 4.70 6.31
CA VAL A 34 -5.19 5.13 6.92
C VAL A 34 -5.20 4.63 8.36
N THR A 35 -4.24 3.80 8.73
CA THR A 35 -4.14 3.20 10.08
C THR A 35 -2.68 3.14 10.53
N GLY A 36 -2.49 3.01 11.85
CA GLY A 36 -1.20 2.69 12.46
C GLY A 36 -0.97 1.18 12.66
N ASP A 37 -1.95 0.35 12.30
CA ASP A 37 -1.83 -1.11 12.40
C ASP A 37 -0.83 -1.67 11.37
N ALA A 38 -0.37 -2.90 11.62
CA ALA A 38 0.46 -3.64 10.68
C ALA A 38 -0.27 -3.88 9.34
N LEU A 39 0.50 -3.93 8.25
CA LEU A 39 0.00 -4.03 6.88
C LEU A 39 -0.99 -5.18 6.65
N LEU A 40 -0.71 -6.38 7.17
CA LEU A 40 -1.60 -7.54 7.01
C LEU A 40 -2.94 -7.33 7.72
N THR A 41 -2.92 -6.74 8.92
CA THR A 41 -4.13 -6.42 9.67
C THR A 41 -4.95 -5.35 8.96
N ALA A 42 -4.32 -4.28 8.50
CA ALA A 42 -4.97 -3.20 7.76
C ALA A 42 -5.68 -3.73 6.50
N VAL A 43 -4.98 -4.55 5.73
CA VAL A 43 -5.51 -5.16 4.50
C VAL A 43 -6.68 -6.09 4.81
N GLU A 44 -6.59 -6.89 5.87
CA GLU A 44 -7.68 -7.78 6.26
C GLU A 44 -8.91 -7.02 6.74
N VAL A 45 -8.74 -6.00 7.59
CA VAL A 45 -9.85 -5.14 8.03
C VAL A 45 -10.47 -4.42 6.83
N ALA A 46 -9.66 -3.85 5.93
CA ALA A 46 -10.14 -3.14 4.73
C ALA A 46 -11.00 -4.04 3.83
N ARG A 47 -10.66 -5.33 3.74
CA ARG A 47 -11.45 -6.32 3.00
C ARG A 47 -12.75 -6.67 3.72
N ARG A 48 -12.70 -6.91 5.03
CA ARG A 48 -13.90 -7.20 5.83
C ARG A 48 -14.93 -6.07 5.77
N VAL A 49 -14.49 -4.81 5.73
CA VAL A 49 -15.39 -3.63 5.64
C VAL A 49 -15.75 -3.23 4.21
N GLY A 50 -15.16 -3.84 3.18
CA GLY A 50 -15.50 -3.57 1.77
C GLY A 50 -14.85 -2.31 1.18
N ILE A 51 -13.69 -1.90 1.71
CA ILE A 51 -12.81 -0.93 1.05
C ILE A 51 -12.04 -1.62 -0.08
N VAL A 52 -11.64 -2.87 0.14
CA VAL A 52 -10.95 -3.72 -0.83
C VAL A 52 -11.85 -4.91 -1.18
N ASP A 53 -12.21 -5.03 -2.46
CA ASP A 53 -12.95 -6.21 -2.97
C ASP A 53 -12.03 -7.25 -3.60
N ALA A 54 -10.78 -6.86 -3.91
CA ALA A 54 -9.83 -7.73 -4.58
C ALA A 54 -9.40 -8.91 -3.68
N PRO A 55 -9.25 -10.12 -4.26
CA PRO A 55 -8.60 -11.23 -3.59
C PRO A 55 -7.20 -10.88 -3.06
N GLN A 56 -6.74 -11.61 -2.05
CA GLN A 56 -5.44 -11.34 -1.42
C GLN A 56 -4.26 -11.47 -2.39
N GLU A 57 -4.33 -12.40 -3.34
CA GLU A 57 -3.35 -12.59 -4.42
C GLU A 57 -3.24 -11.37 -5.38
N PHE A 58 -4.30 -10.57 -5.48
CA PHE A 58 -4.33 -9.32 -6.26
C PHE A 58 -4.24 -8.07 -5.38
N THR A 59 -3.82 -8.22 -4.12
CA THR A 59 -3.50 -7.11 -3.24
C THR A 59 -1.99 -6.94 -3.18
N TYR A 60 -1.50 -5.77 -3.57
CA TYR A 60 -0.08 -5.46 -3.69
C TYR A 60 0.35 -4.48 -2.60
N ALA A 61 1.50 -4.72 -1.99
CA ALA A 61 2.21 -3.78 -1.13
C ALA A 61 3.37 -3.16 -1.90
N LEU A 62 3.53 -1.84 -1.85
CA LEU A 62 4.75 -1.22 -2.35
C LEU A 62 5.88 -1.51 -1.35
N SER A 63 7.02 -1.99 -1.86
CA SER A 63 8.25 -2.21 -1.09
C SER A 63 9.45 -1.63 -1.83
N LYS A 64 10.53 -1.34 -1.09
CA LYS A 64 11.82 -0.92 -1.64
C LYS A 64 12.76 -2.13 -1.57
N THR A 65 13.37 -2.49 -2.69
CA THR A 65 14.34 -3.59 -2.78
C THR A 65 15.70 -3.16 -2.25
N ASP A 66 16.58 -4.13 -1.99
CA ASP A 66 17.97 -3.87 -1.54
C ASP A 66 18.78 -3.08 -2.59
N VAL A 67 18.39 -3.18 -3.87
CA VAL A 67 19.01 -2.44 -4.99
C VAL A 67 18.56 -0.98 -5.02
N GLY A 68 17.56 -0.61 -4.22
CA GLY A 68 17.02 0.74 -4.11
C GLY A 68 15.77 1.01 -4.96
N ASP A 69 15.37 0.05 -5.80
CA ASP A 69 14.20 0.15 -6.65
C ASP A 69 12.90 -0.12 -5.89
N PHE A 70 11.80 0.46 -6.35
CA PHE A 70 10.47 0.18 -5.81
C PHE A 70 9.77 -0.93 -6.60
N VAL A 71 9.08 -1.83 -5.90
CA VAL A 71 8.32 -2.94 -6.49
C VAL A 71 6.99 -3.12 -5.77
N PHE A 72 5.96 -3.49 -6.52
CA PHE A 72 4.67 -3.93 -5.99
C PHE A 72 4.71 -5.43 -5.76
N GLN A 73 4.73 -5.83 -4.50
CA GLN A 73 4.79 -7.23 -4.08
C GLN A 73 3.40 -7.73 -3.65
N PRO A 74 2.93 -8.89 -4.12
CA PRO A 74 1.66 -9.46 -3.68
C PRO A 74 1.72 -9.89 -2.21
N ILE A 75 0.65 -9.63 -1.46
CA ILE A 75 0.56 -9.90 -0.02
C ILE A 75 0.18 -11.36 0.27
N GLY A 76 -0.42 -12.05 -0.71
CA GLY A 76 -0.91 -13.43 -0.59
C GLY A 76 0.08 -14.54 -0.95
N GLY A 77 1.27 -14.22 -1.44
CA GLY A 77 2.23 -15.24 -1.85
C GLY A 77 3.04 -15.80 -0.67
N GLY A 78 3.16 -17.12 -0.57
CA GLY A 78 4.24 -17.72 0.22
C GLY A 78 5.59 -17.18 -0.25
N LYS A 79 6.63 -17.22 0.61
CA LYS A 79 7.96 -16.64 0.32
C LYS A 79 8.56 -17.05 -1.05
N ASN A 80 8.12 -18.17 -1.63
CA ASN A 80 8.59 -18.67 -2.93
C ASN A 80 7.76 -18.22 -4.14
N GLU A 81 6.49 -17.82 -3.96
CA GLU A 81 5.61 -17.32 -5.04
C GLU A 81 5.56 -15.79 -5.10
N ALA A 82 5.93 -15.12 -4.00
CA ALA A 82 5.94 -13.67 -3.90
C ALA A 82 6.91 -13.01 -4.89
N THR A 83 7.94 -13.71 -5.37
CA THR A 83 8.93 -13.21 -6.33
C THR A 83 8.49 -13.27 -7.79
N GLU A 84 7.62 -14.22 -8.19
CA GLU A 84 7.21 -14.36 -9.60
C GLU A 84 6.16 -13.34 -10.04
N ASN A 85 5.38 -12.80 -9.10
CA ASN A 85 4.30 -11.85 -9.38
C ASN A 85 4.60 -10.41 -8.91
N CYS A 86 5.87 -10.10 -8.63
CA CYS A 86 6.29 -8.72 -8.37
C CYS A 86 6.16 -7.86 -9.62
N LEU A 87 5.56 -6.67 -9.48
CA LEU A 87 5.46 -5.70 -10.56
C LEU A 87 6.43 -4.55 -10.31
N SER A 88 7.28 -4.23 -11.30
CA SER A 88 8.19 -3.09 -11.17
C SER A 88 7.43 -1.78 -11.03
N TYR A 89 7.93 -0.89 -10.18
CA TYR A 89 7.40 0.47 -10.07
C TYR A 89 7.76 1.26 -11.33
N SER A 90 6.80 1.40 -12.23
CA SER A 90 6.94 2.17 -13.47
C SER A 90 5.62 2.86 -13.82
N VAL A 91 5.67 3.93 -14.60
CA VAL A 91 4.48 4.66 -15.07
C VAL A 91 3.48 3.71 -15.77
N SER A 92 3.98 2.76 -16.56
CA SER A 92 3.15 1.80 -17.27
C SER A 92 2.46 0.80 -16.32
N THR A 93 3.16 0.34 -15.29
CA THR A 93 2.63 -0.56 -14.26
C THR A 93 1.58 0.15 -13.42
N ILE A 94 1.87 1.38 -12.99
CA ILE A 94 0.96 2.20 -12.18
C ILE A 94 -0.34 2.46 -12.96
N ALA A 95 -0.27 2.80 -14.24
CA ALA A 95 -1.46 2.99 -15.08
C ALA A 95 -2.33 1.72 -15.17
N LYS A 96 -1.70 0.54 -15.34
CA LYS A 96 -2.39 -0.75 -15.36
C LYS A 96 -3.02 -1.08 -14.01
N LEU A 97 -2.29 -0.88 -12.91
CA LEU A 97 -2.78 -1.11 -11.55
C LEU A 97 -3.93 -0.17 -11.22
N ARG A 98 -3.82 1.12 -11.53
CA ARG A 98 -4.88 2.11 -11.33
C ARG A 98 -6.18 1.69 -12.02
N LYS A 99 -6.10 1.18 -13.25
CA LYS A 99 -7.27 0.63 -13.97
C LYS A 99 -7.85 -0.57 -13.24
N LYS A 100 -7.03 -1.55 -12.85
CA LYS A 100 -7.49 -2.74 -12.11
C LYS A 100 -8.11 -2.39 -10.75
N VAL A 101 -7.54 -1.42 -10.04
CA VAL A 101 -8.08 -0.92 -8.77
C VAL A 101 -9.44 -0.25 -8.97
N GLY A 102 -9.58 0.57 -10.02
CA GLY A 102 -10.87 1.19 -10.38
C GLY A 102 -11.96 0.17 -10.74
N GLU A 103 -11.57 -0.97 -11.30
CA GLU A 103 -12.46 -2.10 -11.62
C GLU A 103 -12.69 -3.04 -10.41
N GLY A 104 -12.09 -2.79 -9.24
CA GLY A 104 -12.15 -3.67 -8.07
C GLY A 104 -11.39 -4.99 -8.22
N LYS A 105 -10.56 -5.14 -9.25
CA LYS A 105 -9.79 -6.36 -9.56
C LYS A 105 -8.42 -6.41 -8.90
N ALA A 106 -7.97 -5.31 -8.32
CA ALA A 106 -6.72 -5.23 -7.56
C ALA A 106 -6.86 -4.24 -6.41
N ALA A 107 -5.97 -4.35 -5.43
CA ALA A 107 -5.81 -3.36 -4.38
C ALA A 107 -4.33 -3.07 -4.17
N VAL A 108 -4.02 -1.85 -3.73
CA VAL A 108 -2.65 -1.40 -3.44
C VAL A 108 -2.63 -0.85 -2.02
N CYS A 109 -1.59 -1.20 -1.28
CA CYS A 109 -1.30 -0.64 0.03
C CYS A 109 0.15 -0.16 0.07
N ILE A 110 0.39 0.85 0.90
CA ILE A 110 1.70 1.49 1.05
C ILE A 110 1.87 1.75 2.54
N THR A 111 3.02 1.36 3.11
CA THR A 111 3.37 1.69 4.48
C THR A 111 3.97 3.09 4.58
N GLY A 112 3.89 3.71 5.75
CA GLY A 112 4.40 5.07 5.96
C GLY A 112 5.90 5.21 5.65
N ASP A 113 6.71 4.23 6.02
CA ASP A 113 8.16 4.25 5.77
C ASP A 113 8.49 4.14 4.26
N VAL A 114 7.77 3.30 3.52
CA VAL A 114 7.96 3.17 2.07
C VAL A 114 7.47 4.42 1.35
N LEU A 115 6.36 5.00 1.78
CA LEU A 115 5.85 6.26 1.23
C LEU A 115 6.84 7.41 1.42
N ALA A 116 7.45 7.52 2.61
CA ALA A 116 8.49 8.51 2.88
C ALA A 116 9.73 8.29 2.00
N LYS A 117 10.21 7.05 1.89
CA LYS A 117 11.34 6.70 1.01
C LYS A 117 11.04 7.02 -0.46
N LEU A 118 9.82 6.78 -0.92
CA LEU A 118 9.39 7.12 -2.29
C LEU A 118 9.42 8.63 -2.52
N ALA A 119 8.92 9.41 -1.55
CA ALA A 119 8.96 10.87 -1.61
C ALA A 119 10.41 11.39 -1.66
N VAL A 120 11.30 10.89 -0.80
CA VAL A 120 12.73 11.25 -0.81
C VAL A 120 13.35 10.94 -2.17
N SER A 121 13.12 9.75 -2.72
CA SER A 121 13.65 9.36 -4.04
C SER A 121 13.12 10.23 -5.19
N ALA A 122 11.88 10.70 -5.11
CA ALA A 122 11.33 11.65 -6.08
C ALA A 122 12.02 13.02 -6.02
N ILE A 123 12.37 13.49 -4.83
CA ILE A 123 13.09 14.75 -4.61
C ILE A 123 14.53 14.65 -5.14
N GLU A 124 15.23 13.55 -4.83
CA GLU A 124 16.60 13.30 -5.30
C GLU A 124 16.68 13.28 -6.84
N ARG A 125 15.73 12.61 -7.51
CA ARG A 125 15.65 12.61 -8.98
C ARG A 125 15.42 13.99 -9.59
N ALA A 126 14.71 14.87 -8.88
CA ALA A 126 14.41 16.23 -9.34
C ALA A 126 15.53 17.23 -9.05
N SER A 127 16.54 16.89 -8.25
CA SER A 127 17.63 17.80 -7.84
C SER A 127 18.98 17.09 -7.74
N PRO A 128 19.60 16.74 -8.88
CA PRO A 128 20.86 15.98 -8.91
C PRO A 128 22.08 16.76 -8.39
N GLU A 129 22.03 18.10 -8.31
CA GLU A 129 23.20 18.94 -7.97
C GLU A 129 23.42 19.20 -6.47
N LYS A 130 22.51 18.77 -5.58
CA LYS A 130 22.66 18.96 -4.13
C LYS A 130 23.04 17.66 -3.45
N GLY A 131 24.29 17.26 -3.65
CA GLY A 131 24.94 16.27 -2.80
C GLY A 131 24.80 16.67 -1.32
N SER A 132 24.31 15.75 -0.49
CA SER A 132 24.27 15.87 0.97
C SER A 132 23.25 16.87 1.57
N LEU A 133 22.04 16.97 1.03
CA LEU A 133 20.92 17.41 1.88
C LEU A 133 20.29 16.19 2.52
N VAL A 134 20.42 16.06 3.84
CA VAL A 134 19.60 15.14 4.64
C VAL A 134 18.16 15.62 4.51
N ILE A 135 17.39 15.00 3.61
CA ILE A 135 15.98 15.30 3.47
C ILE A 135 15.26 14.69 4.67
N ASP A 136 14.69 15.54 5.52
CA ASP A 136 13.85 15.06 6.61
C ASP A 136 12.59 14.41 6.02
N GLU A 137 12.44 13.11 6.25
CA GLU A 137 11.29 12.30 5.82
C GLU A 137 9.95 12.91 6.27
N ARG A 138 9.93 13.66 7.37
CA ARG A 138 8.73 14.33 7.90
C ARG A 138 8.22 15.46 7.01
N ILE A 139 9.11 16.08 6.24
CA ILE A 139 8.77 17.17 5.32
C ILE A 139 8.80 16.75 3.85
N ALA A 140 9.39 15.58 3.54
CA ALA A 140 9.56 15.09 2.17
C ALA A 140 8.23 15.04 1.40
N LEU A 141 7.14 14.61 2.04
CA LEU A 141 5.82 14.51 1.40
C LEU A 141 5.21 15.87 1.01
N ASN A 142 5.68 16.96 1.60
CA ASN A 142 5.22 18.31 1.24
C ASN A 142 6.00 18.91 0.07
N HIS A 143 7.10 18.30 -0.35
CA HIS A 143 7.90 18.81 -1.45
C HIS A 143 7.14 18.70 -2.79
N PRO A 144 7.20 19.72 -3.67
CA PRO A 144 6.51 19.69 -4.96
C PRO A 144 6.85 18.46 -5.80
N ALA A 145 8.13 18.07 -5.87
CA ALA A 145 8.56 16.88 -6.61
C ALA A 145 7.91 15.58 -6.08
N ALA A 146 7.81 15.43 -4.75
CA ALA A 146 7.15 14.29 -4.15
C ALA A 146 5.64 14.28 -4.44
N ARG A 147 5.00 15.46 -4.40
CA ARG A 147 3.57 15.58 -4.75
C ARG A 147 3.28 15.25 -6.21
N THR A 148 4.17 15.61 -7.13
CA THR A 148 4.04 15.27 -8.55
C THR A 148 4.14 13.76 -8.79
N GLU A 149 5.06 13.09 -8.09
CA GLU A 149 5.20 11.62 -8.18
C GLU A 149 3.99 10.87 -7.59
N LEU A 150 3.37 11.42 -6.54
CA LEU A 150 2.26 10.80 -5.82
C LEU A 150 0.85 11.13 -6.37
N ALA A 151 0.75 11.98 -7.40
CA ALA A 151 -0.52 12.45 -7.99
C ALA A 151 -1.09 11.49 -9.06
#